data_AF-A0A1N6J480-F1
#
_entry.id   AF-A0A1N6J480-F1
#
_cell.length_a   1.000
_cell.length_b   1.000
_cell.length_c   1.000
_cell.angle_alpha   90.00
_cell.angle_beta   90.00
_cell.angle_gamma   90.00
#
_symmetry.space_group_name_H-M   'P 1'
#
loop_
_entity.id
_entity.type
_entity.pdbx_description
1 polymer ?
#
loop_
_entity_poly.entity_id
_entity_poly.type
_entity_poly.pdbx_seq_one_letter_code
_entity_poly.pdbx_strand_id
1 'polypeptide(L)'
;MKPGSRDIRHKVLITGDELRELKRHSGSMAEAFGLDRKIEAYRGTRPITLYRWDLECLMDVIEDEQADKQNYPDNTASEYLALKRLGDRLRTEYDRHYGDE
;
A
#
# COMPACT_ATOMS: atom_id res chain seq x y z
N MET A 1 1.08 -16.68 -2.97
CA MET A 1 0.40 -17.00 -4.25
C MET A 1 1.32 -16.71 -5.43
N LYS A 2 1.23 -17.42 -6.56
CA LYS A 2 2.02 -17.10 -7.77
C LYS A 2 1.10 -16.41 -8.79
N PRO A 3 1.52 -15.28 -9.39
CA PRO A 3 0.74 -14.63 -10.42
C PRO A 3 0.65 -15.49 -11.68
N GLY A 4 -0.55 -15.56 -12.24
CA GLY A 4 -0.84 -16.11 -13.55
C GLY A 4 -0.44 -15.16 -14.68
N SER A 5 -0.45 -15.68 -15.91
CA SER A 5 -0.07 -14.90 -17.11
C SER A 5 -1.05 -13.79 -17.49
N ARG A 6 -2.28 -13.85 -16.97
CA ARG A 6 -3.34 -12.86 -17.19
C ARG A 6 -3.44 -11.82 -16.08
N ASP A 7 -2.68 -11.98 -14.99
CA ASP A 7 -2.74 -11.04 -13.88
C ASP A 7 -2.10 -9.71 -14.26
N ILE A 8 -2.78 -8.62 -13.91
CA ILE A 8 -2.33 -7.27 -14.20
C ILE A 8 -1.16 -6.92 -13.29
N ARG A 9 -0.13 -6.33 -13.89
CA ARG A 9 1.09 -5.86 -13.20
C ARG A 9 1.00 -4.37 -12.98
N HIS A 10 0.55 -3.95 -11.80
CA HIS A 10 0.47 -2.55 -11.43
C HIS A 10 1.85 -2.05 -11.06
N LYS A 11 2.35 -1.06 -11.80
CA LYS A 11 3.67 -0.46 -11.55
C LYS A 11 3.49 0.83 -10.77
N VAL A 12 3.64 0.76 -9.46
CA VAL A 12 3.42 1.89 -8.57
C VAL A 12 4.76 2.41 -8.05
N LEU A 13 4.99 3.72 -8.18
CA LEU A 13 6.13 4.38 -7.56
C LEU A 13 5.67 4.98 -6.22
N ILE A 14 6.15 4.40 -5.12
CA ILE A 14 5.94 4.87 -3.74
C ILE A 14 7.28 5.41 -3.24
N THR A 15 7.33 6.67 -2.80
CA THR A 15 8.59 7.37 -2.45
C THR A 15 8.38 8.38 -1.33
N GLY A 16 9.48 8.95 -0.82
CA GLY A 16 9.42 10.04 0.16
C GLY A 16 8.62 9.64 1.40
N ASP A 17 7.77 10.56 1.86
CA ASP A 17 6.99 10.37 3.09
C ASP A 17 5.98 9.22 2.99
N GLU A 18 5.43 8.95 1.79
CA GLU A 18 4.53 7.80 1.59
C GLU A 18 5.25 6.49 1.89
N LEU A 19 6.48 6.34 1.38
CA LEU A 19 7.26 5.12 1.60
C LEU A 19 7.74 5.03 3.05
N ARG A 20 8.14 6.15 3.64
CA ARG A 20 8.57 6.20 5.04
C ARG A 20 7.44 5.74 5.96
N GLU A 21 6.24 6.28 5.75
CA GLU A 21 5.10 5.94 6.60
C GLU A 21 4.59 4.52 6.34
N LEU A 22 4.51 4.09 5.08
CA LEU A 22 4.11 2.72 4.75
C LEU A 22 5.01 1.67 5.41
N LYS A 23 6.32 1.90 5.45
CA LYS A 23 7.28 0.98 6.09
C LYS A 23 7.12 0.88 7.60
N ARG A 24 6.60 1.91 8.26
CA ARG A 24 6.33 1.87 9.70
C ARG A 24 5.30 0.78 10.04
N HIS A 25 4.44 0.46 9.07
CA HIS A 25 3.34 -0.51 9.19
C HIS A 25 3.61 -1.81 8.43
N SER A 26 4.86 -2.10 8.06
CA SER A 26 5.21 -3.33 7.35
C SER A 26 4.88 -4.60 8.14
N GLY A 27 4.89 -4.52 9.48
CA GLY A 27 4.49 -5.61 10.38
C GLY A 27 3.01 -6.00 10.24
N SER A 28 2.14 -5.04 9.94
CA SER A 28 0.71 -5.28 9.70
C SER A 28 0.44 -5.99 8.37
N MET A 29 1.46 -6.13 7.51
CA MET A 29 1.41 -6.86 6.23
C MET A 29 1.97 -8.29 6.34
N ALA A 30 2.31 -8.78 7.54
CA ALA A 30 3.02 -10.05 7.72
C ALA A 30 2.27 -11.27 7.15
N GLU A 31 0.94 -11.22 7.09
CA GLU A 31 0.11 -12.30 6.55
C GLU A 31 -0.01 -12.26 5.01
N ALA A 32 0.51 -11.22 4.36
CA ALA A 32 0.35 -10.98 2.93
C ALA A 32 1.47 -11.58 2.08
N PHE A 33 1.76 -12.86 2.27
CA PHE A 33 2.63 -13.67 1.40
C PHE A 33 3.99 -13.02 1.04
N GLY A 34 4.66 -12.38 1.99
CA GLY A 34 5.97 -11.75 1.80
C GLY A 34 5.93 -10.31 1.29
N LEU A 35 4.75 -9.68 1.24
CA LEU A 35 4.58 -8.27 0.93
C LEU A 35 5.25 -7.37 1.97
N ASP A 36 5.18 -7.73 3.26
CA ASP A 36 5.93 -7.13 4.36
C ASP A 36 7.42 -6.95 4.01
N ARG A 37 8.10 -8.05 3.66
CA ARG A 37 9.53 -8.05 3.31
C ARG A 37 9.82 -7.30 2.03
N LYS A 38 8.90 -7.39 1.06
CA LYS A 38 8.99 -6.70 -0.23
C LYS A 38 8.96 -5.18 -0.02
N ILE A 39 8.06 -4.67 0.83
CA ILE A 39 7.96 -3.25 1.19
C ILE A 39 9.14 -2.82 2.07
N GLU A 40 9.51 -3.62 3.07
CA GLU A 40 10.67 -3.38 3.94
C GLU A 40 11.95 -3.16 3.10
N ALA A 41 12.21 -4.04 2.12
CA ALA A 41 13.38 -3.97 1.25
C ALA A 41 13.29 -2.90 0.14
N TYR A 42 12.09 -2.39 -0.14
CA TYR A 42 11.86 -1.48 -1.25
C TYR A 42 12.46 -0.08 -0.99
N ARG A 43 13.21 0.45 -1.96
CA ARG A 43 13.98 1.71 -1.78
C ARG A 43 13.28 2.97 -2.31
N GLY A 44 12.16 2.83 -3.01
CA GLY A 44 11.44 3.98 -3.58
C GLY A 44 12.13 4.66 -4.77
N THR A 45 13.10 4.00 -5.42
CA THR A 45 13.85 4.58 -6.56
C THR A 45 13.35 4.15 -7.93
N ARG A 46 12.52 3.10 -7.99
CA ARG A 46 11.93 2.55 -9.22
C ARG A 46 10.54 2.01 -8.89
N PRO A 47 9.57 1.99 -9.81
CA PRO A 47 8.25 1.43 -9.52
C PRO A 47 8.33 -0.01 -9.01
N ILE A 48 7.58 -0.32 -7.96
CA ILE A 48 7.34 -1.68 -7.50
C ILE A 48 6.22 -2.30 -8.35
N THR A 49 6.35 -3.59 -8.68
CA THR A 49 5.26 -4.34 -9.31
C THR A 49 4.39 -4.94 -8.23
N LEU A 50 3.11 -4.59 -8.25
CA LEU A 50 2.07 -5.08 -7.37
C LEU A 50 1.03 -5.82 -8.20
N TYR A 51 0.48 -6.88 -7.64
CA TYR A 51 -0.67 -7.60 -8.18
C TYR A 51 -1.95 -7.23 -7.42
N ARG A 52 -3.10 -7.70 -7.89
CA ARG A 52 -4.41 -7.39 -7.29
C ARG A 52 -4.42 -7.59 -5.77
N TRP A 53 -4.02 -8.77 -5.30
CA TRP A 53 -3.95 -9.08 -3.85
C TRP A 53 -2.93 -8.23 -3.09
N ASP A 54 -1.84 -7.79 -3.76
CA ASP A 54 -0.90 -6.87 -3.13
C ASP A 54 -1.57 -5.50 -2.94
N LEU A 55 -2.36 -5.03 -3.91
CA LEU A 55 -3.10 -3.78 -3.81
C LEU A 55 -4.18 -3.86 -2.73
N GLU A 56 -5.01 -4.91 -2.75
CA GLU A 56 -6.06 -5.15 -1.75
C GLU A 56 -5.47 -5.13 -0.34
N CYS A 57 -4.41 -5.91 -0.10
CA CYS A 57 -3.77 -5.93 1.21
C CYS A 57 -3.19 -4.57 1.62
N LEU A 58 -2.50 -3.85 0.72
CA LEU A 58 -1.97 -2.53 1.07
C LEU A 58 -3.10 -1.55 1.39
N MET A 59 -4.21 -1.61 0.67
CA MET A 59 -5.37 -0.76 0.91
C MET A 59 -6.01 -1.07 2.27
N ASP A 60 -6.21 -2.35 2.59
CA ASP A 60 -6.81 -2.78 3.86
C ASP A 60 -5.92 -2.36 5.05
N VAL A 61 -4.61 -2.62 4.99
CA VAL A 61 -3.67 -2.19 6.04
C VAL A 61 -3.67 -0.67 6.18
N ILE A 62 -3.67 0.07 5.07
CA ILE A 62 -3.70 1.55 5.13
C ILE A 62 -4.98 2.07 5.79
N GLU A 63 -6.12 1.42 5.53
CA GLU A 63 -7.42 1.79 6.11
C GLU A 63 -7.47 1.47 7.61
N ASP A 64 -7.04 0.26 8.00
CA ASP A 64 -6.97 -0.18 9.40
C ASP A 64 -6.04 0.74 10.22
N GLU A 65 -4.84 1.00 9.72
CA GLU A 65 -3.87 1.85 10.42
C GLU A 65 -4.36 3.30 10.56
N GLN A 66 -5.04 3.84 9.55
CA GLN A 66 -5.64 5.18 9.64
C GLN A 66 -6.83 5.26 10.59
N ALA A 67 -7.55 4.15 10.80
CA ALA A 67 -8.63 4.08 11.77
C ALA A 67 -8.12 3.99 13.22
N ASP A 68 -6.87 3.55 13.43
CA ASP A 68 -6.28 3.47 14.77
C ASP A 68 -5.84 4.84 15.31
N LYS A 69 -6.63 5.35 16.25
CA LYS A 69 -6.36 6.61 16.96
C LYS A 69 -5.09 6.58 17.83
N GLN A 70 -4.55 5.41 18.15
CA GLN A 70 -3.25 5.31 18.82
C GLN A 70 -2.12 5.68 17.88
N ASN A 71 -2.20 5.24 16.62
CA ASN A 71 -1.21 5.55 15.59
C ASN A 71 -1.41 6.97 15.02
N TYR A 72 -2.66 7.38 14.83
CA TYR A 72 -3.02 8.70 14.31
C TYR A 72 -4.11 9.38 15.17
N PRO A 73 -3.73 10.01 16.29
CA PRO A 73 -4.66 10.83 17.07
C PRO A 73 -5.04 12.15 16.36
N ASP A 74 -4.22 12.60 15.39
CA ASP A 74 -4.42 13.81 14.60
C ASP A 74 -4.38 13.50 13.10
N ASN A 75 -5.55 13.61 12.45
CA ASN A 75 -5.72 13.34 11.02
C ASN A 75 -5.24 14.49 10.11
N THR A 76 -4.65 15.54 10.70
CA THR A 76 -4.00 16.63 9.97
C THR A 76 -2.47 16.50 9.98
N ALA A 77 -1.94 15.54 10.76
CA ALA A 77 -0.52 15.23 10.79
C ALA A 77 -0.01 14.80 9.41
N SER A 78 1.23 15.19 9.10
CA SER A 78 1.85 14.95 7.79
C SER A 78 1.96 13.45 7.45
N GLU A 79 2.17 12.62 8.47
CA GLU A 79 2.26 11.17 8.42
C GLU A 79 0.92 10.55 8.01
N TYR A 80 -0.17 10.94 8.68
CA TYR A 80 -1.52 10.51 8.33
C TYR A 80 -1.86 10.89 6.89
N LEU A 81 -1.60 12.15 6.51
CA LEU A 81 -1.88 12.65 5.17
C LEU A 81 -1.04 11.95 4.09
N ALA A 82 0.20 11.57 4.41
CA ALA A 82 1.06 10.83 3.49
C ALA A 82 0.52 9.41 3.24
N LEU A 83 0.12 8.71 4.30
CA LEU A 83 -0.45 7.37 4.19
C LEU A 83 -1.81 7.39 3.48
N LYS A 84 -2.65 8.40 3.79
CA LYS A 84 -3.92 8.62 3.11
C LYS A 84 -3.76 8.84 1.62
N ARG A 85 -2.87 9.73 1.21
CA ARG A 85 -2.59 9.99 -0.21
C ARG A 85 -2.14 8.73 -0.94
N LEU A 86 -1.33 7.89 -0.30
CA LEU A 86 -0.95 6.60 -0.87
C LEU A 86 -2.18 5.69 -1.04
N GLY A 87 -3.00 5.54 0.00
CA GLY A 87 -4.25 4.77 -0.04
C GLY A 87 -5.17 5.20 -1.18
N ASP A 88 -5.42 6.50 -1.32
CA ASP A 88 -6.28 7.07 -2.38
C ASP A 88 -5.73 6.75 -3.79
N ARG A 89 -4.41 6.79 -3.96
CA ARG A 89 -3.75 6.44 -5.22
C ARG A 89 -3.84 4.96 -5.54
N LEU A 90 -3.69 4.09 -4.54
CA LEU A 90 -3.84 2.65 -4.71
C LEU A 90 -5.28 2.28 -5.05
N ARG A 91 -6.26 2.93 -4.40
CA ARG A 91 -7.69 2.78 -4.70
C ARG A 91 -8.02 3.20 -6.13
N THR A 92 -7.53 4.35 -6.55
CA THR A 92 -7.71 4.84 -7.93
C THR A 92 -7.13 3.87 -8.96
N GLU A 93 -5.97 3.28 -8.68
CA GLU A 93 -5.35 2.29 -9.56
C GLU A 93 -6.13 0.96 -9.57
N TYR A 94 -6.65 0.52 -8.42
CA TYR A 94 -7.49 -0.65 -8.32
C TYR A 94 -8.80 -0.46 -9.11
N ASP A 95 -9.54 0.62 -8.85
CA ASP A 95 -10.85 0.89 -9.44
C ASP A 95 -10.76 1.03 -10.97
N ARG A 96 -9.67 1.59 -11.50
CA ARG A 96 -9.41 1.66 -12.95
C ARG A 96 -9.45 0.29 -13.63
N HIS A 97 -9.07 -0.77 -12.93
CA HIS A 97 -8.90 -2.10 -13.49
C HIS A 97 -9.96 -3.11 -13.03
N TYR A 98 -10.57 -2.88 -11.87
CA TYR A 98 -11.49 -3.82 -11.23
C TYR A 98 -12.78 -3.17 -10.69
N GLY A 99 -12.98 -1.87 -10.87
CA GLY A 99 -14.12 -1.14 -10.29
C GLY A 99 -15.48 -1.39 -10.98
N ASP A 100 -15.46 -2.04 -12.15
CA ASP A 100 -16.66 -2.43 -12.91
C ASP A 100 -17.06 -3.91 -12.68
N GLU A 101 -16.37 -4.63 -11.78
CA GLU A 101 -16.70 -6.00 -11.36
C GLU A 101 -17.86 -6.02 -10.35
#